data_AF-A0A7J2R5X7-F1
#
_entry.id   AF-A0A7J2R5X7-F1
#
_cell.length_a   1.000
_cell.length_b   1.000
_cell.length_c   1.000
_cell.angle_alpha   90.00
_cell.angle_beta   90.00
_cell.angle_gamma   90.00
#
_symmetry.space_group_name_H-M   'P 1'
#
loop_
_entity.id
_entity.type
_entity.pdbx_description
1 polymer ?
#
loop_
_entity_poly.entity_id
_entity_poly.type
_entity_poly.pdbx_seq_one_letter_code
_entity_poly.pdbx_strand_id
1 'polypeptide(L)' 'MVNFSSNIAETNNLVKKNYIDFLCNIEDIKDFKEKILKLLGDEKVRVKFIKNSKEKVKREFSWLYNIKKYEELYE' A
#
# COMPACT_ATOMS: atom_id res chain seq x y z
N MET A 1 9.74 4.39 5.32
CA MET A 1 8.45 5.08 5.46
C MET A 1 7.36 4.02 5.54
N VAL A 2 6.49 4.10 6.53
CA VAL A 2 5.35 3.20 6.71
C VAL A 2 4.11 4.07 6.49
N ASN A 3 3.15 3.59 5.71
CA ASN A 3 1.99 4.37 5.32
C ASN A 3 0.76 3.99 6.17
N PHE A 4 -0.29 4.78 6.03
CA PHE A 4 -1.68 4.50 6.44
C PHE A 4 -2.57 5.23 5.45
N SER A 5 -3.68 4.61 5.05
CA SER A 5 -4.50 5.16 3.98
C SER A 5 -5.99 4.99 4.25
N SER A 6 -6.81 5.90 3.76
CA SER A 6 -8.27 5.81 3.85
C SER A 6 -8.79 4.70 2.94
N ASN A 7 -9.82 3.97 3.39
CA ASN A 7 -10.50 2.95 2.61
C ASN A 7 -11.45 3.60 1.58
N ILE A 8 -10.87 4.21 0.55
CA ILE A 8 -11.55 4.75 -0.63
C ILE A 8 -11.17 3.95 -1.88
N ALA A 9 -12.01 4.00 -2.91
CA ALA A 9 -11.92 3.12 -4.08
C ALA A 9 -10.53 3.09 -4.74
N GLU A 10 -9.91 4.25 -5.01
CA GLU A 10 -8.61 4.30 -5.67
C GLU A 10 -7.45 3.85 -4.77
N THR A 11 -7.54 4.14 -3.48
CA THR A 11 -6.56 3.67 -2.50
C THR A 11 -6.53 2.15 -2.42
N ASN A 12 -7.66 1.46 -2.59
CA ASN A 12 -7.70 -0.01 -2.61
C ASN A 12 -6.92 -0.63 -3.78
N ASN A 13 -6.81 0.08 -4.91
CA ASN A 13 -6.05 -0.38 -6.07
C ASN A 13 -4.54 -0.15 -5.88
N LEU A 14 -4.18 0.98 -5.27
CA LEU A 14 -2.79 1.32 -4.95
C LEU A 14 -2.26 0.51 -3.76
N VAL A 15 -3.13 0.18 -2.82
CA VAL A 15 -2.80 -0.37 -1.51
C VAL A 15 -3.56 -1.67 -1.28
N LYS A 16 -2.83 -2.77 -1.14
CA LYS A 16 -3.44 -4.06 -0.77
C LYS A 16 -3.56 -4.15 0.76
N LYS A 17 -4.80 -4.17 1.26
CA LYS A 17 -5.15 -4.28 2.69
C LYS A 17 -4.34 -5.37 3.38
N ASN A 18 -3.72 -5.05 4.52
CA ASN A 18 -2.91 -5.96 5.34
C ASN A 18 -1.68 -6.57 4.63
N TYR A 19 -1.35 -6.11 3.44
CA TYR A 19 -0.20 -6.59 2.67
C TYR A 19 0.92 -5.53 2.65
N ILE A 20 0.57 -4.29 2.34
CA ILE A 20 1.51 -3.16 2.30
C ILE A 20 1.13 -2.02 3.24
N ASP A 21 -0.10 -2.03 3.73
CA ASP A 21 -0.66 -0.99 4.60
C ASP A 21 -1.91 -1.48 5.34
N PHE A 22 -2.33 -0.72 6.35
CA PHE A 22 -3.67 -0.74 6.91
C PHE A 22 -4.57 0.27 6.21
N LEU A 23 -5.75 -0.18 5.81
CA LEU A 23 -6.80 0.69 5.30
C LEU A 23 -7.76 1.04 6.43
N CYS A 24 -7.85 2.31 6.78
CA CYS A 24 -8.74 2.80 7.82
C CYS A 24 -10.13 3.11 7.24
N ASN A 25 -11.19 2.76 7.95
CA ASN A 25 -12.53 3.14 7.54
C ASN A 25 -12.69 4.65 7.65
N ILE A 26 -13.39 5.23 6.68
CA ILE A 26 -13.67 6.67 6.66
C ILE A 26 -14.53 7.02 7.88
N GLU A 27 -14.21 8.13 8.54
CA GLU A 27 -14.90 8.63 9.73
C GLU A 27 -14.85 7.72 10.98
N ASP A 28 -14.15 6.58 10.93
CA ASP A 28 -13.97 5.69 12.07
C ASP A 28 -12.66 6.00 12.83
N ILE A 29 -12.78 6.89 13.80
CA ILE A 29 -11.65 7.32 14.64
C ILE A 29 -11.10 6.15 15.48
N LYS A 30 -11.95 5.21 15.90
CA LYS A 30 -11.51 4.06 16.71
C LYS A 30 -10.65 3.12 15.88
N ASP A 31 -11.12 2.80 14.68
CA ASP A 31 -10.38 1.98 13.71
C ASP A 31 -9.03 2.61 13.33
N PHE A 32 -9.00 3.93 13.12
CA PHE A 32 -7.76 4.67 12.91
C PHE A 32 -6.80 4.50 14.10
N LYS A 33 -7.28 4.73 15.33
CA LYS A 33 -6.48 4.61 16.56
C LYS A 33 -5.90 3.21 16.72
N GLU A 34 -6.71 2.18 16.51
CA GLU A 34 -6.25 0.78 16.65
C GLU A 34 -5.15 0.45 15.64
N LYS A 35 -5.32 0.86 14.38
CA LYS A 35 -4.37 0.59 13.30
C LYS A 35 -3.06 1.34 13.47
N ILE A 36 -3.10 2.61 13.87
CA ILE A 36 -1.87 3.39 14.09
C ILE A 36 -1.08 2.85 15.28
N LEU A 37 -1.76 2.47 16.38
CA LEU A 37 -1.09 1.86 17.53
C LEU A 37 -0.48 0.51 17.18
N LYS A 38 -1.18 -0.33 16.41
CA LYS A 38 -0.63 -1.60 15.92
C LYS A 38 0.61 -1.38 15.05
N LEU A 39 0.56 -0.41 14.14
CA LEU A 39 1.67 -0.09 13.27
C LEU A 39 2.90 0.40 14.05
N LEU A 40 2.70 1.24 15.08
CA LEU A 40 3.76 1.76 15.93
C LEU A 40 4.27 0.73 16.95
N GLY A 41 3.43 -0.19 17.40
CA GLY A 41 3.76 -1.22 18.38
C GLY A 41 4.40 -2.49 17.82
N ASP A 42 4.15 -2.84 16.54
CA ASP A 42 4.64 -4.09 15.95
C ASP A 42 5.68 -3.84 14.86
N GLU A 43 6.95 -3.99 15.23
CA GLU A 43 8.08 -3.83 14.31
C GLU A 43 8.06 -4.86 13.17
N LYS A 44 7.65 -6.11 13.43
CA LYS A 44 7.61 -7.16 12.41
C LYS A 44 6.62 -6.79 11.32
N VAL A 45 5.48 -6.24 11.70
CA VAL A 45 4.49 -5.70 10.75
C VAL A 45 5.09 -4.57 9.93
N ARG A 46 5.79 -3.61 10.54
CA ARG A 46 6.42 -2.51 9.80
C ARG A 46 7.46 -2.99 8.79
N VAL A 47 8.36 -3.89 9.19
CA VAL A 47 9.39 -4.44 8.31
C VAL A 47 8.76 -5.17 7.13
N LYS A 48 7.72 -5.99 7.40
CA LYS A 48 6.97 -6.69 6.36
C LYS A 48 6.32 -5.72 5.38
N PHE A 49 5.63 -4.68 5.88
CA PHE A 49 4.98 -3.69 5.02
C PHE A 49 5.98 -2.94 4.16
N ILE A 50 7.11 -2.48 4.74
CA ILE A 50 8.17 -1.79 3.98
C ILE A 50 8.70 -2.69 2.85
N LYS A 51 8.97 -3.97 3.14
CA LYS A 51 9.46 -4.92 2.13
C LYS A 51 8.46 -5.08 0.99
N ASN A 52 7.21 -5.39 1.33
CA ASN A 52 6.17 -5.63 0.33
C ASN A 52 5.87 -4.38 -0.51
N SER A 53 5.90 -3.19 0.10
CA SER A 53 5.70 -1.91 -0.61
C SER A 53 6.78 -1.70 -1.66
N LYS A 54 8.05 -1.93 -1.32
CA LYS A 54 9.16 -1.83 -2.28
C LYS A 54 9.02 -2.82 -3.43
N GLU A 55 8.62 -4.06 -3.15
CA GLU A 55 8.40 -5.09 -4.16
C GLU A 55 7.25 -4.72 -5.11
N LYS A 56 6.12 -4.24 -4.59
CA LYS A 56 4.97 -3.80 -5.41
C LYS A 56 5.35 -2.63 -6.31
N VAL A 57 6.04 -1.61 -5.79
CA VAL A 57 6.50 -0.45 -6.58
C VAL A 57 7.39 -0.90 -7.74
N LYS A 58 8.36 -1.79 -7.50
CA LYS A 58 9.23 -2.30 -8.56
C LYS A 58 8.46 -3.07 -9.63
N ARG A 59 7.49 -3.90 -9.22
CA ARG A 59 6.75 -4.78 -10.12
C ARG A 59 5.71 -4.03 -10.97
N GLU A 60 4.99 -3.09 -10.38
CA GLU A 60 3.77 -2.52 -10.98
C GLU A 60 3.92 -1.06 -11.39
N PHE A 61 4.85 -0.34 -10.77
CA PHE A 61 5.00 1.11 -10.93
C PHE A 61 6.41 1.53 -11.37
N SER A 62 7.23 0.59 -11.83
CA SER A 62 8.52 0.95 -12.42
C SER A 62 8.32 1.55 -13.81
N TRP A 63 9.17 2.52 -14.17
CA TRP A 63 9.14 3.15 -15.48
C TRP A 63 9.28 2.12 -16.61
N LEU A 64 10.22 1.19 -16.49
CA LEU A 64 10.44 0.13 -17.47
C LEU A 64 9.19 -0.74 -17.69
N TYR A 65 8.50 -1.12 -16.59
CA TYR A 65 7.27 -1.89 -16.69
C TYR A 65 6.17 -1.13 -17.43
N ASN A 66 5.99 0.16 -17.11
CA ASN A 66 4.98 0.99 -17.74
C ASN A 66 5.29 1.26 -19.21
N ILE A 67 6.54 1.57 -19.55
CA ILE A 67 6.99 1.76 -20.95
C ILE A 67 6.66 0.52 -21.78
N LYS A 68 7.06 -0.67 -21.30
CA LYS A 68 6.78 -1.93 -21.99
C LYS A 68 5.27 -2.15 -22.22
N LYS A 69 4.46 -1.87 -21.21
CA LYS A 69 3.00 -2.01 -21.31
C LYS A 69 2.40 -1.05 -22.35
N TYR A 70 2.96 0.14 -22.50
CA TYR A 70 2.54 1.07 -23.56
C TYR A 70 3.02 0.60 -24.93
N GLU A 71 4.25 0.10 -25.05
CA GLU A 71 4.76 -0.48 -26.30
C GLU A 71 3.84 -1.61 -26.82
N GLU A 72 3.43 -2.54 -25.94
CA GLU A 72 2.49 -3.63 -26.26
C GLU A 72 1.09 -3.16 -26.72
N LEU A 73 0.68 -1.93 -26.41
CA LEU A 73 -0.61 -1.38 -26.84
C LEU A 73 -0.54 -0.67 -28.20
N TYR A 74 0.65 -0.22 -28.60
CA TYR A 74 0.86 0.52 -29.84
C TYR A 74 1.37 -0.36 -30.99
N GLU A 75 1.83 -1.59 -30.70
CA GLU A 75 2.07 -2.66 -31.67
C GLU A 75 0.79 -3.44 -31.99
#